data_AF-A0A7S0P0J7-F1
#
_entry.id   AF-A0A7S0P0J7-F1
#
_cell.length_a   1.000
_cell.length_b   1.000
_cell.length_c   1.000
_cell.angle_alpha   90.00
_cell.angle_beta   90.00
_cell.angle_gamma   90.00
#
_symmetry.space_group_name_H-M   'P 1'
#
loop_
_entity.id
_entity.type
_entity.pdbx_description
1 polymer ?
#
loop_
_entity_poly.entity_id
_entity_poly.type
_entity_poly.pdbx_seq_one_letter_code
_entity_poly.pdbx_strand_id
1 'polypeptide(L)'
;DRLTAQCTELRSLLVKEACRALELIAQTMRDAFEPFVEVYVSCLIKNTAVTIAVISNSSHDAICTILAAVPTVRVLPKLLTTIADRSSTLRARSAEYLTLLLCRMATHPEGERCPLERHIEPVAQALRSALSDAVSEVRAHARAAFWALERHAPARAGKVLHAADG
;
A
#
# COMPACT_ATOMS: atom_id res chain seq x y z
N ASP A 1 4.88 -20.77 0.67
CA ASP A 1 3.78 -21.41 1.42
C ASP A 1 2.67 -21.80 0.43
N ARG A 2 1.79 -22.75 0.76
CA ARG A 2 0.68 -23.17 -0.12
C ARG A 2 -0.33 -22.05 -0.37
N LEU A 3 -0.58 -21.18 0.62
CA LEU A 3 -1.48 -20.02 0.47
C LEU A 3 -0.96 -19.01 -0.55
N THR A 4 0.35 -18.75 -0.61
CA THR A 4 0.91 -17.86 -1.63
C THR A 4 0.70 -18.39 -3.05
N ALA A 5 0.73 -19.72 -3.23
CA ALA A 5 0.46 -20.34 -4.54
C ALA A 5 -1.02 -20.18 -4.95
N GLN A 6 -1.96 -20.29 -3.99
CA GLN A 6 -3.40 -20.07 -4.27
C GLN A 6 -3.70 -18.62 -4.67
N CYS A 7 -2.93 -17.66 -4.16
CA CYS A 7 -3.09 -16.25 -4.53
C CYS A 7 -2.69 -15.98 -5.99
N THR A 8 -1.84 -16.81 -6.59
CA THR A 8 -1.39 -16.66 -7.99
C THR A 8 -2.09 -17.61 -8.96
N GLU A 9 -3.15 -18.29 -8.53
CA GLU A 9 -3.85 -19.28 -9.36
C GLU A 9 -4.71 -18.66 -10.46
N LEU A 10 -4.92 -19.41 -11.54
CA LEU A 10 -5.73 -18.95 -12.68
C LEU A 10 -7.22 -19.05 -12.42
N ARG A 11 -7.64 -19.88 -11.45
CA ARG A 11 -9.04 -20.08 -11.10
C ARG A 11 -9.49 -18.98 -10.14
N SER A 12 -10.37 -18.09 -10.62
CA SER A 12 -10.86 -16.93 -9.85
C SER A 12 -11.51 -17.28 -8.51
N LEU A 13 -12.23 -18.40 -8.44
CA LEU A 13 -12.83 -18.89 -7.19
C LEU A 13 -11.77 -19.17 -6.12
N LEU A 14 -10.65 -19.76 -6.52
CA LEU A 14 -9.59 -20.15 -5.62
C LEU A 14 -8.85 -18.95 -5.05
N VAL A 15 -8.58 -17.95 -5.91
CA VAL A 15 -8.03 -16.67 -5.49
C VAL A 15 -8.98 -15.95 -4.54
N LYS A 16 -10.29 -15.94 -4.83
CA LYS A 16 -11.30 -15.33 -3.96
C LYS A 16 -11.32 -15.97 -2.57
N GLU A 17 -11.38 -17.29 -2.48
CA GLU A 17 -11.39 -17.98 -1.18
C GLU A 17 -10.06 -17.82 -0.43
N ALA A 18 -8.92 -17.76 -1.13
CA ALA A 18 -7.63 -17.42 -0.52
C ALA A 18 -7.63 -15.98 0.04
N CYS A 19 -8.18 -15.01 -0.68
CA CYS A 19 -8.32 -13.63 -0.21
C CYS A 19 -9.17 -13.57 1.07
N ARG A 20 -10.33 -14.23 1.09
CA ARG A 20 -11.21 -14.29 2.27
C ARG A 20 -10.54 -14.95 3.48
N ALA A 21 -9.78 -16.01 3.25
CA ALA A 21 -9.01 -16.65 4.31
C ALA A 21 -7.96 -15.69 4.89
N LEU A 22 -7.21 -14.97 4.03
CA LEU A 22 -6.22 -14.00 4.48
C LEU A 22 -6.84 -12.82 5.24
N GLU A 23 -8.01 -12.34 4.80
CA GLU A 23 -8.78 -11.32 5.52
C GLU A 23 -9.11 -11.78 6.95
N LEU A 24 -9.69 -12.97 7.09
CA LEU A 24 -10.05 -13.54 8.38
C LEU A 24 -8.82 -13.75 9.27
N ILE A 25 -7.73 -14.29 8.71
CA ILE A 25 -6.48 -14.53 9.44
C ILE A 25 -5.89 -13.20 9.94
N ALA A 26 -5.79 -12.18 9.08
CA ALA A 26 -5.25 -10.88 9.46
C ALA A 26 -6.08 -10.21 10.56
N GLN A 27 -7.41 -10.27 10.45
CA GLN A 27 -8.31 -9.73 11.47
C GLN A 27 -8.25 -10.49 12.79
N THR A 28 -8.05 -11.81 12.75
CA THR A 28 -8.02 -12.65 13.95
C THR A 28 -6.67 -12.60 14.66
N MET A 29 -5.57 -12.70 13.91
CA MET A 29 -4.21 -12.78 14.46
C MET A 29 -3.62 -11.41 14.79
N ARG A 30 -4.07 -10.34 14.13
CA ARG A 30 -3.59 -8.97 14.34
C ARG A 30 -2.06 -8.91 14.27
N ASP A 31 -1.39 -8.44 15.32
CA ASP A 31 0.06 -8.26 15.38
C ASP A 31 0.83 -9.57 15.11
N ALA A 32 0.27 -10.73 15.46
CA ALA A 32 0.90 -12.03 15.17
C ALA A 32 0.98 -12.32 13.65
N PHE A 33 0.19 -11.62 12.83
CA PHE A 33 0.24 -11.73 11.38
C PHE A 33 1.27 -10.81 10.72
N GLU A 34 1.83 -9.83 11.45
CA GLU A 34 2.77 -8.85 10.93
C GLU A 34 3.93 -9.45 10.10
N PRO A 35 4.57 -10.58 10.51
CA PRO A 35 5.67 -11.17 9.75
C PRO A 35 5.29 -11.59 8.32
N PHE A 36 4.00 -11.81 8.06
CA PHE A 36 3.50 -12.33 6.78
C PHE A 36 2.91 -11.25 5.87
N VAL A 37 2.66 -10.04 6.38
CA VAL A 37 2.01 -8.94 5.64
C VAL A 37 2.72 -8.67 4.32
N GLU A 38 4.05 -8.52 4.35
CA GLU A 38 4.84 -8.21 3.16
C GLU A 38 4.70 -9.29 2.08
N VAL A 39 4.76 -10.56 2.47
CA VAL A 39 4.66 -11.71 1.55
C VAL A 39 3.29 -11.74 0.87
N TYR A 40 2.21 -11.60 1.63
CA TYR A 40 0.86 -11.70 1.06
C TYR A 40 0.48 -10.46 0.25
N VAL A 41 0.81 -9.25 0.72
CA VAL A 41 0.57 -8.03 -0.07
C VAL A 41 1.40 -8.05 -1.36
N SER A 42 2.65 -8.51 -1.33
CA SER A 42 3.48 -8.64 -2.53
C SER A 42 2.89 -9.59 -3.57
N CYS A 43 2.20 -10.63 -3.12
CA CYS A 43 1.51 -11.58 -3.97
C CYS A 43 0.24 -10.97 -4.57
N LEU A 44 -0.62 -10.41 -3.72
CA LEU A 44 -1.94 -9.90 -4.11
C LEU A 44 -1.87 -8.62 -4.95
N ILE A 45 -0.86 -7.77 -4.76
CA ILE A 45 -0.84 -6.47 -5.44
C ILE A 45 -0.78 -6.58 -6.95
N LYS A 46 -0.15 -7.63 -7.50
CA LYS A 46 -0.14 -7.86 -8.96
C LYS A 46 -1.54 -8.23 -9.48
N ASN A 47 -2.33 -8.92 -8.67
CA ASN A 47 -3.68 -9.32 -9.05
C ASN A 47 -4.63 -8.13 -9.17
N THR A 48 -4.35 -7.00 -8.52
CA THR A 48 -5.24 -5.83 -8.59
C THR A 48 -5.25 -5.16 -9.96
N ALA A 49 -4.32 -5.54 -10.85
CA ALA A 49 -4.23 -5.03 -12.22
C ALA A 49 -4.66 -6.06 -13.29
N VAL A 50 -5.13 -7.26 -12.92
CA VAL A 50 -5.64 -8.22 -13.89
C VAL A 50 -7.06 -7.85 -14.32
N THR A 51 -7.47 -8.27 -15.51
CA THR A 51 -8.78 -7.94 -16.10
C THR A 51 -9.95 -8.73 -15.52
N ILE A 52 -9.67 -9.82 -14.80
CA ILE A 52 -10.70 -10.66 -14.18
C ILE A 52 -11.18 -9.96 -12.90
N ALA A 53 -12.32 -9.27 -12.98
CA ALA A 53 -12.87 -8.43 -11.92
C ALA A 53 -12.97 -9.14 -10.55
N VAL A 54 -13.33 -10.43 -10.53
CA VAL A 54 -13.40 -11.20 -9.29
C VAL A 54 -12.04 -11.29 -8.61
N ILE A 55 -10.96 -11.51 -9.38
CA ILE A 55 -9.60 -11.61 -8.86
C ILE A 55 -9.10 -10.22 -8.42
N SER A 56 -9.28 -9.19 -9.25
CA SER A 56 -8.79 -7.85 -8.96
C SER A 56 -9.44 -7.27 -7.71
N ASN A 57 -10.78 -7.41 -7.59
CA ASN A 57 -11.52 -6.85 -6.46
C ASN A 57 -11.24 -7.63 -5.18
N SER A 58 -11.27 -8.97 -5.22
CA SER A 58 -10.97 -9.76 -4.01
C SER A 58 -9.55 -9.51 -3.50
N SER A 59 -8.57 -9.34 -4.41
CA SER A 59 -7.19 -9.04 -4.02
C SER A 59 -7.05 -7.64 -3.44
N HIS A 60 -7.78 -6.67 -3.99
CA HIS A 60 -7.84 -5.31 -3.47
C HIS A 60 -8.43 -5.28 -2.05
N ASP A 61 -9.60 -5.89 -1.86
CA ASP A 61 -10.30 -5.95 -0.58
C ASP A 61 -9.45 -6.64 0.50
N ALA A 62 -8.75 -7.72 0.13
CA ALA A 62 -7.84 -8.42 1.02
C ALA A 62 -6.64 -7.56 1.43
N ILE A 63 -5.99 -6.84 0.50
CA ILE A 63 -4.89 -5.93 0.83
C ILE A 63 -5.39 -4.83 1.78
N CYS A 64 -6.52 -4.20 1.47
CA CYS A 64 -7.11 -3.17 2.32
C CYS A 64 -7.37 -3.69 3.73
N THR A 65 -7.93 -4.90 3.85
CA THR A 65 -8.20 -5.53 5.14
C THR A 65 -6.91 -5.84 5.91
N ILE A 66 -5.90 -6.41 5.24
CA ILE A 66 -4.60 -6.71 5.86
C ILE A 66 -3.95 -5.43 6.41
N LEU A 67 -3.87 -4.37 5.60
CA LEU A 67 -3.24 -3.10 5.99
C LEU A 67 -4.02 -2.39 7.11
N ALA A 68 -5.35 -2.52 7.13
CA ALA A 68 -6.19 -1.96 8.19
C ALA A 68 -6.08 -2.74 9.50
N ALA A 69 -5.97 -4.06 9.45
CA ALA A 69 -5.86 -4.92 10.63
C ALA A 69 -4.44 -4.88 11.23
N VAL A 70 -3.42 -4.78 10.38
CA VAL A 70 -2.00 -4.91 10.75
C VAL A 70 -1.15 -3.85 10.04
N PRO A 71 -1.24 -2.58 10.44
CA PRO A 71 -0.43 -1.51 9.85
C PRO A 71 1.04 -1.71 10.22
N THR A 72 1.89 -1.97 9.22
CA THR A 72 3.32 -2.19 9.43
C THR A 72 4.18 -1.58 8.33
N VAL A 73 5.35 -1.06 8.70
CA VAL A 73 6.35 -0.53 7.78
C VAL A 73 6.96 -1.60 6.87
N ARG A 74 6.81 -2.89 7.21
CA ARG A 74 7.36 -4.01 6.42
C ARG A 74 6.84 -4.03 4.99
N VAL A 75 5.65 -3.51 4.74
CA VAL A 75 5.07 -3.45 3.40
C VAL A 75 5.56 -2.27 2.56
N LEU A 76 6.17 -1.25 3.19
CA LEU A 76 6.58 -0.01 2.51
C LEU A 76 7.53 -0.26 1.34
N PRO A 77 8.60 -1.08 1.44
CA PRO A 77 9.46 -1.36 0.30
C PRO A 77 8.66 -1.83 -0.92
N LYS A 78 7.70 -2.73 -0.71
CA LYS A 78 6.86 -3.24 -1.79
C LYS A 78 5.96 -2.15 -2.39
N LEU A 79 5.28 -1.36 -1.56
CA LEU A 79 4.41 -0.28 -2.05
C LEU A 79 5.23 0.78 -2.82
N LEU A 80 6.39 1.17 -2.30
CA LEU A 80 7.26 2.17 -2.91
C LEU A 80 7.87 1.70 -4.24
N THR A 81 8.19 0.41 -4.39
CA THR A 81 8.57 -0.11 -5.73
C THR A 81 7.39 -0.12 -6.71
N THR A 82 6.16 -0.33 -6.22
CA THR A 82 4.97 -0.52 -7.06
C THR A 82 4.36 0.82 -7.49
N ILE A 83 4.57 1.90 -6.74
CA ILE A 83 4.12 3.25 -7.11
C ILE A 83 4.88 3.82 -8.32
N ALA A 84 6.02 3.22 -8.67
CA ALA A 84 6.79 3.51 -9.87
C ALA A 84 6.62 2.44 -10.98
N ASP A 85 5.63 1.55 -10.86
CA ASP A 85 5.40 0.46 -11.82
C ASP A 85 4.96 0.98 -13.20
N ARG A 86 5.24 0.21 -14.25
CA ARG A 86 4.81 0.56 -15.62
C ARG A 86 3.27 0.56 -15.75
N SER A 87 2.58 -0.27 -14.97
CA SER A 87 1.11 -0.32 -14.93
C SER A 87 0.53 0.85 -14.14
N SER A 88 -0.26 1.69 -14.81
CA SER A 88 -0.96 2.82 -14.16
C SER A 88 -1.90 2.36 -13.06
N THR A 89 -2.57 1.22 -13.23
CA THR A 89 -3.41 0.61 -12.20
C THR A 89 -2.61 0.27 -10.94
N LEU A 90 -1.42 -0.32 -11.09
CA LEU A 90 -0.57 -0.65 -9.94
C LEU A 90 -0.05 0.60 -9.24
N ARG A 91 0.29 1.65 -9.99
CA ARG A 91 0.68 2.94 -9.40
C ARG A 91 -0.45 3.59 -8.61
N ALA A 92 -1.67 3.59 -9.16
CA ALA A 92 -2.84 4.14 -8.48
C ALA A 92 -3.16 3.37 -7.19
N ARG A 93 -3.20 2.03 -7.26
CA ARG A 93 -3.48 1.17 -6.10
C ARG A 93 -2.41 1.27 -5.02
N SER A 94 -1.14 1.35 -5.38
CA SER A 94 -0.07 1.51 -4.39
C SER A 94 -0.11 2.86 -3.68
N ALA A 95 -0.48 3.95 -4.38
CA ALA A 95 -0.72 5.25 -3.74
C ALA A 95 -1.94 5.22 -2.79
N GLU A 96 -3.00 4.51 -3.17
CA GLU A 96 -4.17 4.25 -2.31
C GLU A 96 -3.78 3.47 -1.04
N TYR A 97 -3.05 2.36 -1.20
CA TYR A 97 -2.59 1.54 -0.07
C TYR A 97 -1.63 2.30 0.85
N LEU A 98 -0.77 3.15 0.28
CA LEU A 98 0.10 4.03 1.06
C LEU A 98 -0.72 5.01 1.91
N THR A 99 -1.78 5.59 1.35
CA THR A 99 -2.73 6.42 2.12
C THR A 99 -3.32 5.65 3.30
N LEU A 100 -3.86 4.46 3.03
CA LEU A 100 -4.48 3.61 4.05
C LEU A 100 -3.49 3.26 5.16
N LEU A 101 -2.29 2.80 4.80
CA LEU A 101 -1.24 2.44 5.75
C LEU A 101 -0.88 3.62 6.64
N LEU A 102 -0.54 4.77 6.05
CA LEU A 102 -0.19 5.97 6.80
C LEU A 102 -1.35 6.45 7.70
N CYS A 103 -2.61 6.29 7.26
CA CYS A 103 -3.77 6.61 8.08
C CYS A 103 -3.98 5.69 9.28
N ARG A 104 -3.48 4.46 9.22
CA ARG A 104 -3.65 3.46 10.28
C ARG A 104 -2.48 3.42 11.25
N MET A 105 -1.32 3.92 10.83
CA MET A 105 -0.15 4.01 11.68
C MET A 105 -0.29 5.11 12.73
N ALA A 106 0.27 4.86 13.92
CA ALA A 106 0.36 5.87 14.97
C ALA A 106 1.24 7.05 14.51
N THR A 107 0.80 8.26 14.82
CA THR A 107 1.57 9.48 14.59
C THR A 107 2.52 9.72 15.76
N HIS A 108 3.77 10.02 15.45
CA HIS A 108 4.78 10.45 16.40
C HIS A 108 5.24 11.86 16.02
N PRO A 109 5.73 12.68 16.97
CA PRO A 109 6.45 13.91 16.66
C PRO A 109 7.51 13.68 15.57
N GLU A 110 7.58 14.57 14.57
CA GLU A 110 8.53 14.43 13.46
C GLU A 110 9.98 14.41 14.00
N GLY A 111 10.77 13.43 13.55
CA GLY A 111 12.14 13.20 14.01
C GLY A 111 12.26 12.30 15.25
N GLU A 112 11.15 11.89 15.87
CA GLU A 112 11.18 10.87 16.91
C GLU A 112 11.49 9.48 16.33
N ARG A 113 12.26 8.68 17.07
CA ARG A 113 12.64 7.34 16.64
C ARG A 113 11.43 6.39 16.68
N CYS A 114 10.75 6.25 15.55
CA CYS A 114 9.72 5.26 15.30
C CYS A 114 10.07 4.39 14.08
N PRO A 115 9.42 3.22 13.88
CA PRO A 115 9.67 2.38 12.70
C PRO A 115 9.46 3.10 11.37
N LEU A 116 8.53 4.08 11.32
CA LEU A 116 8.20 4.83 10.10
C LEU A 116 9.27 5.85 9.71
N GLU A 117 9.98 6.44 10.68
CA GLU A 117 10.89 7.58 10.49
C GLU A 117 11.91 7.33 9.36
N ARG A 118 12.54 6.15 9.36
CA ARG A 118 13.54 5.77 8.32
C ARG A 118 12.94 5.64 6.91
N HIS A 119 11.63 5.58 6.78
CA HIS A 119 10.91 5.47 5.52
C HIS A 119 10.26 6.79 5.07
N ILE A 120 10.28 7.85 5.90
CA ILE A 120 9.68 9.15 5.56
C ILE A 120 10.28 9.74 4.28
N GLU A 121 11.61 9.76 4.14
CA GLU A 121 12.25 10.30 2.93
C GLU A 121 11.96 9.45 1.67
N PRO A 122 12.09 8.11 1.69
CA PRO A 122 11.63 7.26 0.58
C PRO A 122 10.17 7.46 0.19
N VAL A 123 9.27 7.60 1.17
CA VAL A 123 7.84 7.87 0.94
C VAL A 123 7.65 9.24 0.27
N ALA A 124 8.31 10.28 0.78
CA ALA A 124 8.26 11.62 0.20
C ALA A 124 8.76 11.65 -1.25
N GLN A 125 9.85 10.93 -1.56
CA GLN A 125 10.39 10.85 -2.92
C GLN A 125 9.42 10.14 -3.88
N ALA A 126 8.84 9.01 -3.46
CA ALA A 126 7.85 8.29 -4.24
C ALA A 126 6.60 9.15 -4.52
N LEU A 127 6.13 9.90 -3.52
CA LEU A 127 4.97 10.78 -3.67
C LEU A 127 5.23 11.96 -4.60
N ARG A 128 6.44 12.54 -4.61
CA ARG A 128 6.81 13.57 -5.60
C ARG A 128 6.58 13.07 -7.03
N SER A 129 7.07 11.88 -7.35
CA SER A 129 6.86 11.29 -8.68
C SER A 129 5.39 10.98 -8.97
N ALA A 130 4.64 10.46 -8.00
CA ALA A 130 3.23 10.10 -8.18
C ALA A 130 2.28 11.31 -8.29
N LEU A 131 2.61 12.44 -7.65
CA LEU A 131 1.85 13.68 -7.76
C LEU A 131 1.94 14.30 -9.16
N SER A 132 3.05 14.09 -9.85
CA SER A 132 3.28 14.52 -11.23
C SER A 132 2.98 13.43 -12.27
N ASP A 133 2.30 12.34 -11.88
CA ASP A 133 2.00 11.23 -12.80
C ASP A 133 1.13 11.68 -13.97
N ALA A 134 1.33 11.08 -15.15
CA ALA A 134 0.51 11.36 -16.33
C ALA A 134 -0.98 11.00 -16.12
N VAL A 135 -1.26 9.99 -15.30
CA VAL A 135 -2.62 9.49 -15.06
C VAL A 135 -3.29 10.23 -13.91
N SER A 136 -4.48 10.78 -14.16
CA SER A 136 -5.22 11.61 -13.19
C SER A 136 -5.59 10.86 -11.90
N GLU A 137 -5.97 9.58 -12.02
CA GLU A 137 -6.31 8.72 -10.88
C GLU A 137 -5.11 8.51 -9.96
N VAL A 138 -3.90 8.29 -10.51
CA VAL A 138 -2.67 8.19 -9.73
C VAL A 138 -2.43 9.49 -8.95
N ARG A 139 -2.56 10.65 -9.62
CA ARG A 139 -2.43 11.96 -8.94
C ARG A 139 -3.47 12.17 -7.85
N ALA A 140 -4.70 11.67 -8.02
CA ALA A 140 -5.75 11.78 -7.01
C ALA A 140 -5.39 10.98 -5.75
N HIS A 141 -4.97 9.73 -5.90
CA HIS A 141 -4.54 8.90 -4.77
C HIS A 141 -3.23 9.40 -4.15
N ALA A 142 -2.28 9.91 -4.95
CA ALA A 142 -1.05 10.49 -4.44
C ALA A 142 -1.31 11.73 -3.58
N ARG A 143 -2.31 12.56 -3.92
CA ARG A 143 -2.74 13.68 -3.07
C ARG A 143 -3.30 13.23 -1.73
N ALA A 144 -4.09 12.15 -1.71
CA ALA A 144 -4.57 11.58 -0.46
C ALA A 144 -3.41 11.05 0.41
N ALA A 145 -2.45 10.35 -0.20
CA ALA A 145 -1.26 9.85 0.49
C ALA A 145 -0.35 10.96 1.00
N PHE A 146 -0.25 12.08 0.27
CA PHE A 146 0.45 13.28 0.71
C PHE A 146 -0.14 13.84 2.01
N TRP A 147 -1.46 14.00 2.10
CA TRP A 147 -2.11 14.47 3.33
C TRP A 147 -1.97 13.47 4.47
N ALA A 148 -1.90 12.17 4.16
CA ALA A 148 -1.59 11.17 5.16
C ALA A 148 -0.14 11.29 5.68
N LEU A 149 0.84 11.57 4.80
CA LEU A 149 2.24 11.82 5.15
C LEU A 149 2.40 13.10 5.99
N GLU A 150 1.67 14.17 5.65
CA GLU A 150 1.76 15.47 6.33
C GLU A 150 1.50 15.35 7.84
N ARG A 151 0.58 14.47 8.26
CA ARG A 151 0.33 14.20 9.69
C ARG A 151 1.49 13.51 10.42
N HIS A 152 2.38 12.84 9.70
CA HIS A 152 3.55 12.16 10.28
C HIS A 152 4.83 12.99 10.19
N ALA A 153 4.98 13.77 9.12
CA ALA A 153 6.18 14.54 8.84
C ALA A 153 5.84 15.84 8.09
N PRO A 154 5.24 16.83 8.76
CA PRO A 154 4.77 18.06 8.12
C PRO A 154 5.90 18.85 7.44
N ALA A 155 7.10 18.94 8.05
CA ALA A 155 8.22 19.62 7.43
C ALA A 155 8.73 18.89 6.18
N ARG A 156 8.68 17.55 6.17
CA ARG A 156 9.01 16.76 4.98
C ARG A 156 7.96 16.87 3.89
N ALA A 157 6.68 16.80 4.25
CA ALA A 157 5.57 16.94 3.33
C ALA A 157 5.59 18.33 2.66
N GLY A 158 5.87 19.41 3.39
CA GLY A 158 6.01 20.74 2.79
C GLY A 158 6.99 20.80 1.62
N LYS A 159 8.13 20.09 1.72
CA LYS A 159 9.13 20.01 0.64
C LYS A 159 8.65 19.23 -0.59
N VAL A 160 7.69 18.32 -0.42
CA VAL A 160 7.08 17.57 -1.54
C VAL A 160 6.23 18.50 -2.40
N LEU A 161 5.41 19.36 -1.78
CA LEU A 161 4.51 20.27 -2.48
C LEU A 161 5.30 21.33 -3.27
N HIS A 162 6.30 21.95 -2.65
CA HIS A 162 7.14 22.95 -3.31
C HIS A 162 7.89 22.44 -4.54
N ALA A 163 8.15 21.12 -4.63
CA ALA A 163 8.80 20.51 -5.77
C ALA A 163 7.83 20.11 -6.90
N ALA A 164 6.51 20.09 -6.64
CA ALA A 164 5.49 19.73 -7.63
C ALA A 164 4.92 20.96 -8.37
N ASP A 165 5.04 22.15 -7.77
CA ASP A 165 4.56 23.43 -8.33
C ASP A 165 5.63 24.19 -9.15
N GLY A 166 6.87 23.67 -9.24
CA GLY A 166 7.97 24.24 -10.01
C GLY A 166 8.36 23.37 -11.19
#